data_AF-A1YX70-F1
#
_entry.id   AF-A1YX70-F1
#
_cell.length_a   1.000
_cell.length_b   1.000
_cell.length_c   1.000
_cell.angle_alpha   90.00
_cell.angle_beta   90.00
_cell.angle_gamma   90.00
#
_symmetry.space_group_name_H-M   'P 1'
#
loop_
_entity.id
_entity.type
_entity.pdbx_description
1 polymer ?
#
loop_
_entity_poly.entity_id
_entity_poly.type
_entity_poly.pdbx_seq_one_letter_code
_entity_poly.pdbx_strand_id
1 'polypeptide(L)'
;GKGTQAQFIMNKFAIPQISTGDMLRSAIKAGTELGKQAKTLIDAGQLVPDNLIISLVKERVAQPDCAKGFLLDGFPRTIPQADALKSAGIAIDYVLEFDVPDEVIVERMSGRRVHQPSGRSYHIIYNPPKTEGKDDVTGEDLIIRADDKPETVLDRLKVYHTTTKPLVDYYQAEAKAGNTQYFRL
;
A
#
# COMPACT_ATOMS: atom_id res chain seq x y z
N GLY A 1 -0.23 0.56 -9.91
CA GLY A 1 -0.82 1.87 -10.24
C GLY A 1 -0.81 2.83 -9.05
N LYS A 2 -1.39 2.40 -7.92
CA LYS A 2 -1.57 3.22 -6.70
C LYS A 2 -0.37 4.08 -6.30
N GLY A 3 0.82 3.49 -6.09
CA GLY A 3 1.99 4.24 -5.61
C GLY A 3 2.41 5.40 -6.52
N THR A 4 2.26 5.28 -7.84
CA THR A 4 2.54 6.37 -8.78
C THR A 4 1.55 7.52 -8.57
N GLN A 5 0.26 7.22 -8.43
CA GLN A 5 -0.78 8.22 -8.21
C GLN A 5 -0.70 8.83 -6.81
N ALA A 6 -0.28 8.05 -5.82
CA ALA A 6 -0.04 8.53 -4.46
C ALA A 6 0.97 9.68 -4.42
N GLN A 7 2.07 9.57 -5.18
CA GLN A 7 3.07 10.65 -5.28
C GLN A 7 2.47 11.94 -5.87
N PHE A 8 1.64 11.83 -6.91
CA PHE A 8 0.96 13.00 -7.48
C PHE A 8 0.00 13.64 -6.48
N ILE A 9 -0.80 12.83 -5.77
CA ILE A 9 -1.76 13.31 -4.76
C ILE A 9 -1.02 14.01 -3.61
N MET A 10 0.03 13.38 -3.07
CA MET A 10 0.85 13.97 -2.00
C MET A 10 1.39 15.33 -2.39
N ASN A 11 2.02 15.43 -3.57
CA ASN A 11 2.64 16.68 -4.02
C ASN A 11 1.60 17.77 -4.31
N LYS A 12 0.44 17.39 -4.87
CA LYS A 12 -0.63 18.34 -5.22
C LYS A 12 -1.31 18.93 -3.98
N PHE A 13 -1.58 18.11 -2.96
CA PHE A 13 -2.31 18.53 -1.76
C PHE A 13 -1.42 18.80 -0.55
N ALA A 14 -0.10 18.57 -0.68
CA ALA A 14 0.87 18.69 0.40
C ALA A 14 0.47 17.87 1.65
N ILE A 15 0.05 16.62 1.43
CA ILE A 15 -0.33 15.66 2.48
C ILE A 15 0.63 14.45 2.46
N PRO A 16 0.98 13.87 3.62
CA PRO A 16 1.85 12.70 3.67
C PRO A 16 1.11 11.42 3.24
N GLN A 17 1.84 10.51 2.60
CA GLN A 17 1.41 9.13 2.39
C GLN A 17 1.71 8.30 3.63
N ILE A 18 0.69 7.62 4.12
CA ILE A 18 0.74 6.66 5.21
C ILE A 18 0.58 5.28 4.59
N SER A 19 1.70 4.59 4.36
CA SER A 19 1.70 3.20 3.89
C SER A 19 2.05 2.27 5.03
N THR A 20 1.10 1.43 5.45
CA THR A 20 1.33 0.43 6.51
C THR A 20 2.46 -0.53 6.14
N GLY A 21 2.62 -0.86 4.86
CA GLY A 21 3.73 -1.69 4.38
C GLY A 21 5.09 -1.02 4.56
N ASP A 22 5.23 0.26 4.22
CA ASP A 22 6.49 1.00 4.41
C ASP A 22 6.79 1.27 5.88
N MET A 23 5.76 1.57 6.67
CA MET A 23 5.89 1.76 8.12
C MET A 23 6.39 0.49 8.80
N LEU A 24 5.82 -0.67 8.48
CA LEU A 24 6.29 -1.97 9.01
C LEU A 24 7.73 -2.27 8.55
N ARG A 25 8.05 -2.10 7.27
CA ARG A 25 9.43 -2.31 6.77
C ARG A 25 10.44 -1.41 7.48
N SER A 26 10.09 -0.15 7.70
CA SER A 26 10.94 0.82 8.39
C SER A 26 11.11 0.45 9.85
N ALA A 27 10.03 0.07 10.53
CA ALA A 27 10.06 -0.40 11.92
C ALA A 27 10.94 -1.66 12.10
N ILE A 28 10.85 -2.61 11.16
CA ILE A 28 11.67 -3.83 11.10
C ILE A 28 13.15 -3.46 10.90
N LYS A 29 13.46 -2.61 9.91
CA LYS A 29 14.83 -2.17 9.61
C LYS A 29 15.45 -1.41 10.78
N ALA A 30 14.67 -0.58 11.48
CA ALA A 30 15.10 0.18 12.64
C ALA A 30 15.20 -0.66 13.94
N GLY A 31 14.72 -1.91 13.93
CA GLY A 31 14.78 -2.79 15.10
C GLY A 31 13.91 -2.33 16.28
N THR A 32 12.85 -1.56 16.02
CA THR A 32 11.88 -1.15 17.05
C THR A 32 11.13 -2.35 17.63
N GLU A 33 10.56 -2.23 18.83
CA GLU A 33 9.78 -3.34 19.44
C GLU A 33 8.62 -3.80 18.56
N LEU A 34 7.86 -2.85 18.00
CA LEU A 34 6.86 -3.10 16.98
C LEU A 34 7.44 -3.83 15.76
N GLY A 35 8.60 -3.38 15.27
CA GLY A 35 9.29 -3.99 14.15
C GLY A 35 9.71 -5.43 14.40
N LYS A 36 10.20 -5.75 15.61
CA LYS A 36 10.55 -7.12 16.00
C LYS A 36 9.32 -8.02 15.99
N GLN A 37 8.21 -7.58 16.60
CA GLN A 37 6.95 -8.33 16.62
C GLN A 37 6.40 -8.56 15.20
N ALA A 38 6.37 -7.50 14.38
CA ALA A 38 5.94 -7.59 13.00
C ALA A 38 6.83 -8.52 12.18
N LYS A 39 8.16 -8.47 12.36
CA LYS A 39 9.11 -9.35 11.68
C LYS A 39 8.82 -10.82 11.97
N THR A 40 8.61 -11.19 13.24
CA THR A 40 8.30 -12.58 13.62
C THR A 40 7.05 -13.10 12.93
N LEU A 41 5.99 -12.28 12.86
CA LEU A 41 4.73 -12.65 12.21
C LEU A 41 4.89 -12.77 10.69
N ILE A 42 5.55 -11.79 10.06
CA ILE A 42 5.78 -11.77 8.62
C ILE A 42 6.67 -12.93 8.17
N ASP A 43 7.75 -13.22 8.90
CA ASP A 43 8.64 -14.34 8.62
C ASP A 43 7.91 -15.69 8.76
N ALA A 44 6.92 -15.77 9.65
CA ALA A 44 6.03 -16.92 9.81
C ALA A 44 4.89 -16.98 8.77
N GLY A 45 4.85 -16.04 7.80
CA GLY A 45 3.78 -15.94 6.81
C GLY A 45 2.43 -15.49 7.39
N GLN A 46 2.42 -14.98 8.62
CA GLN A 46 1.22 -14.52 9.31
C GLN A 46 0.96 -13.04 9.02
N LEU A 47 -0.32 -12.67 8.96
CA LEU A 47 -0.72 -11.27 8.87
C LEU A 47 -0.46 -10.58 10.20
N VAL A 48 0.01 -9.33 10.13
CA VAL A 48 0.13 -8.48 11.31
C VAL A 48 -1.28 -8.17 11.83
N PRO A 49 -1.57 -8.41 13.13
CA PRO A 49 -2.88 -8.19 13.72
C PRO A 49 -3.45 -6.80 13.45
N ASP A 50 -4.75 -6.74 13.13
CA ASP A 50 -5.45 -5.50 12.80
C ASP A 50 -5.28 -4.43 13.89
N ASN A 51 -5.38 -4.81 15.17
CA ASN A 51 -5.24 -3.89 16.30
C ASN A 51 -3.87 -3.18 16.34
N LEU A 52 -2.80 -3.88 15.95
CA LEU A 52 -1.45 -3.33 15.91
C LEU A 52 -1.33 -2.30 14.77
N ILE A 53 -1.86 -2.65 13.59
CA ILE A 53 -1.88 -1.74 12.43
C ILE A 53 -2.72 -0.50 12.71
N ILE A 54 -3.90 -0.67 13.31
CA ILE A 54 -4.80 0.43 13.69
C ILE A 54 -4.08 1.39 14.64
N SER A 55 -3.41 0.87 15.67
CA SER A 55 -2.68 1.70 16.65
C SER A 55 -1.58 2.51 15.97
N LEU A 56 -0.82 1.87 15.09
CA LEU A 56 0.22 2.50 14.29
C LEU A 56 -0.32 3.61 13.37
N VAL A 57 -1.48 3.38 12.73
CA VAL A 57 -2.12 4.40 11.89
C VAL A 57 -2.62 5.57 12.75
N LYS A 58 -3.24 5.30 13.91
CA LYS A 58 -3.72 6.34 14.85
C LYS A 58 -2.59 7.27 15.30
N GLU A 59 -1.47 6.71 15.73
CA GLU A 59 -0.30 7.50 16.14
C GLU A 59 0.25 8.32 14.97
N ARG A 60 0.24 7.76 13.76
CA ARG A 60 0.78 8.43 12.58
C ARG A 60 -0.08 9.59 12.10
N VAL A 61 -1.40 9.44 12.07
CA VAL A 61 -2.32 10.51 11.64
C VAL A 61 -2.38 11.66 12.65
N ALA A 62 -1.97 11.44 13.90
CA ALA A 62 -1.89 12.46 14.94
C ALA A 62 -0.64 13.36 14.84
N GLN A 63 0.30 13.06 13.94
CA GLN A 63 1.52 13.85 13.79
C GLN A 63 1.26 15.21 13.10
N PRO A 64 2.06 16.25 13.38
CA PRO A 64 1.82 17.60 12.87
C PRO A 64 1.75 17.72 11.34
N ASP A 65 2.47 16.86 10.61
CA ASP A 65 2.48 16.86 9.15
C ASP A 65 1.17 16.32 8.53
N CYS A 66 0.35 15.62 9.32
CA CYS A 66 -1.00 15.18 8.94
C CYS A 66 -2.09 16.22 9.22
N ALA A 67 -1.76 17.41 9.76
CA ALA A 67 -2.74 18.42 10.12
C ALA A 67 -3.56 18.95 8.91
N LYS A 68 -3.00 18.89 7.70
CA LYS A 68 -3.68 19.25 6.43
C LYS A 68 -4.41 18.08 5.77
N GLY A 69 -4.38 16.90 6.39
CA GLY A 69 -4.86 15.65 5.83
C GLY A 69 -3.73 14.64 5.61
N PHE A 70 -4.08 13.49 5.06
CA PHE A 70 -3.18 12.37 4.83
C PHE A 70 -3.73 11.48 3.71
N LEU A 71 -2.86 10.67 3.10
CA LEU A 71 -3.23 9.64 2.15
C LEU A 71 -2.96 8.26 2.77
N LEU A 72 -4.01 7.49 3.07
CA LEU A 72 -3.85 6.09 3.45
C LEU A 72 -3.62 5.24 2.20
N ASP A 73 -2.43 4.63 2.07
CA ASP A 73 -2.10 3.76 0.93
C ASP A 73 -2.00 2.30 1.37
N GLY A 74 -2.95 1.48 0.88
CA GLY A 74 -3.03 0.06 1.21
C GLY A 74 -3.54 -0.21 2.63
N PHE A 75 -4.30 0.73 3.21
CA PHE A 75 -5.04 0.59 4.45
C PHE A 75 -6.33 1.43 4.36
N PRO A 76 -7.49 0.94 4.86
CA PRO A 76 -7.70 -0.39 5.42
C PRO A 76 -7.70 -1.50 4.35
N ARG A 77 -7.59 -2.75 4.80
CA ARG A 77 -7.64 -3.97 3.97
C ARG A 77 -8.73 -4.95 4.38
N THR A 78 -9.35 -4.76 5.54
CA THR A 78 -10.42 -5.58 6.10
C THR A 78 -11.54 -4.65 6.60
N ILE A 79 -12.78 -5.15 6.68
CA ILE A 79 -13.91 -4.41 7.28
C ILE A 79 -13.61 -4.01 8.75
N PRO A 80 -13.07 -4.90 9.62
CA PRO A 80 -12.69 -4.51 10.98
C PRO A 80 -11.72 -3.32 11.06
N GLN A 81 -10.78 -3.20 10.12
CA GLN A 81 -9.88 -2.04 10.05
C GLN A 81 -10.63 -0.76 9.65
N ALA A 82 -11.58 -0.84 8.72
CA ALA A 82 -12.40 0.30 8.32
C ALA A 82 -13.31 0.77 9.48
N ASP A 83 -13.96 -0.17 10.18
CA ASP A 83 -14.75 0.14 11.37
C ASP A 83 -13.91 0.73 12.49
N ALA A 84 -12.67 0.29 12.64
CA ALA A 84 -11.75 0.84 13.62
C ALA A 84 -11.31 2.27 13.30
N LEU A 85 -11.11 2.61 12.02
CA LEU A 85 -10.88 4.00 11.58
C LEU A 85 -12.08 4.88 11.94
N LYS A 86 -13.29 4.41 11.60
CA LYS A 86 -14.55 5.10 11.91
C LYS A 86 -14.74 5.32 13.40
N SER A 87 -14.55 4.26 14.20
CA SER A 87 -14.66 4.30 15.67
C SER A 87 -13.60 5.19 16.32
N ALA A 88 -12.47 5.40 15.65
CA ALA A 88 -11.41 6.29 16.09
C ALA A 88 -11.65 7.77 15.73
N GLY A 89 -12.74 8.08 15.00
CA GLY A 89 -13.00 9.43 14.51
C GLY A 89 -12.03 9.87 13.40
N ILE A 90 -11.37 8.93 12.72
CA ILE A 90 -10.48 9.24 11.61
C ILE A 90 -11.36 9.42 10.36
N ALA A 91 -11.57 10.68 9.97
CA ALA A 91 -12.37 11.03 8.80
C ALA A 91 -11.67 10.65 7.50
N ILE A 92 -12.45 10.15 6.53
CA ILE A 92 -11.99 9.82 5.18
C ILE A 92 -12.87 10.57 4.18
N ASP A 93 -12.34 11.63 3.59
CA ASP A 93 -13.11 12.47 2.65
C ASP A 93 -13.33 11.80 1.29
N TYR A 94 -12.34 11.04 0.83
CA TYR A 94 -12.31 10.44 -0.50
C TYR A 94 -11.83 8.99 -0.46
N VAL A 95 -12.54 8.12 -1.18
CA VAL A 95 -12.13 6.75 -1.47
C VAL A 95 -11.96 6.60 -2.97
N LEU A 96 -10.74 6.27 -3.40
CA LEU A 96 -10.38 6.09 -4.80
C LEU A 96 -10.14 4.60 -5.07
N GLU A 97 -11.09 3.96 -5.74
CA GLU A 97 -10.94 2.59 -6.23
C GLU A 97 -10.21 2.62 -7.57
N PHE A 98 -9.07 1.91 -7.65
CA PHE A 98 -8.36 1.68 -8.91
C PHE A 98 -8.77 0.32 -9.45
N ASP A 99 -9.65 0.32 -10.44
CA ASP A 99 -10.18 -0.90 -11.02
C ASP A 99 -9.30 -1.37 -12.18
N VAL A 100 -8.58 -2.47 -11.96
CA VAL A 100 -7.64 -3.03 -12.93
C VAL A 100 -7.87 -4.53 -13.00
N PRO A 101 -8.10 -5.12 -14.19
CA PRO A 101 -8.25 -6.56 -14.34
C PRO A 101 -7.05 -7.35 -13.80
N ASP A 102 -7.32 -8.52 -13.21
CA ASP A 102 -6.31 -9.37 -12.59
C ASP A 102 -5.20 -9.77 -13.57
N GLU A 103 -5.55 -10.05 -14.83
CA GLU A 103 -4.61 -10.44 -15.88
C GLU A 103 -3.60 -9.31 -16.14
N VAL A 104 -4.08 -8.06 -16.17
CA VAL A 104 -3.24 -6.87 -16.33
C VAL A 104 -2.36 -6.66 -15.10
N ILE A 105 -2.86 -6.98 -13.89
CA ILE A 105 -2.05 -6.92 -12.66
C ILE A 105 -0.91 -7.94 -12.71
N VAL A 106 -1.20 -9.19 -13.07
CA VAL A 106 -0.19 -10.26 -13.16
C VAL A 106 0.88 -9.92 -14.18
N GLU A 107 0.47 -9.50 -15.38
CA GLU A 107 1.39 -9.07 -16.44
C GLU A 107 2.29 -7.94 -15.94
N ARG A 108 1.68 -6.89 -15.35
CA ARG A 108 2.41 -5.73 -14.85
C ARG A 108 3.36 -6.05 -13.70
N MET A 109 3.04 -7.03 -12.86
CA MET A 109 3.90 -7.38 -11.73
C MET A 109 5.08 -8.24 -12.15
N SER A 110 4.88 -9.18 -13.07
CA SER A 110 5.96 -10.00 -13.62
C SER A 110 7.05 -9.18 -14.33
N GLY A 111 6.68 -8.04 -14.91
CA GLY A 111 7.60 -7.13 -15.57
C GLY A 111 8.32 -6.14 -14.65
N ARG A 112 7.96 -6.05 -13.36
CA ARG A 112 8.55 -5.06 -12.44
C ARG A 112 9.98 -5.42 -12.06
N ARG A 113 10.84 -4.40 -11.99
CA ARG A 113 12.22 -4.48 -11.53
C ARG A 113 12.48 -3.37 -10.51
N VAL A 114 13.33 -3.62 -9.53
CA VAL A 114 13.62 -2.64 -8.46
C VAL A 114 15.11 -2.59 -8.18
N HIS A 115 15.63 -1.38 -8.07
CA HIS A 115 16.96 -1.13 -7.52
C HIS A 115 16.85 -1.05 -5.99
N GLN A 116 17.19 -2.13 -5.29
CA GLN A 116 16.91 -2.29 -3.85
C GLN A 116 17.48 -1.17 -2.95
N PRO A 117 18.72 -0.68 -3.15
CA PRO A 117 19.28 0.39 -2.32
C PRO A 117 18.52 1.71 -2.41
N SER A 118 18.05 2.08 -3.60
CA SER A 118 17.38 3.37 -3.82
C SER A 118 15.85 3.32 -3.77
N GLY A 119 15.26 2.13 -3.93
CA GLY A 119 13.83 1.96 -4.11
C GLY A 119 13.29 2.32 -5.51
N ARG A 120 14.12 2.82 -6.44
CA ARG A 120 13.72 3.09 -7.84
C ARG A 120 13.13 1.83 -8.48
N SER A 121 12.03 2.02 -9.21
CA SER A 121 11.27 0.94 -9.84
C SER A 121 11.22 1.13 -11.35
N TYR A 122 11.40 0.03 -12.07
CA TYR A 122 11.37 -0.08 -13.53
C TYR A 122 10.34 -1.13 -13.94
N HIS A 123 10.02 -1.18 -15.23
CA HIS A 123 9.19 -2.22 -15.82
C HIS A 123 9.71 -2.56 -17.22
N ILE A 124 9.95 -3.85 -17.51
CA ILE A 124 10.59 -4.29 -18.75
C ILE A 124 9.91 -3.80 -20.05
N ILE A 125 8.58 -3.59 -20.02
CA ILE A 125 7.79 -3.01 -21.13
C ILE A 125 7.47 -1.52 -20.91
N TYR A 126 6.75 -1.18 -19.83
CA TYR A 126 6.16 0.16 -19.64
C TYR A 126 7.11 1.25 -19.13
N ASN A 127 8.26 0.88 -18.56
CA ASN A 127 9.27 1.82 -18.05
C ASN A 127 10.64 1.13 -18.00
N PRO A 128 11.18 0.72 -19.16
CA PRO A 128 12.40 -0.07 -19.21
C PRO A 128 13.58 0.76 -18.71
N PRO A 129 14.56 0.13 -18.03
CA PRO A 129 15.84 0.81 -17.76
C PRO A 129 16.55 1.10 -19.08
N LYS A 130 17.43 2.11 -19.08
CA LYS A 130 18.27 2.47 -20.23
C LYS A 130 19.19 1.32 -20.65
N THR A 131 19.67 0.55 -19.68
CA THR A 131 20.46 -0.65 -19.89
C THR A 131 19.75 -1.82 -19.23
N GLU A 132 19.54 -2.91 -19.98
CA GLU A 132 18.80 -4.06 -19.49
C GLU A 132 19.38 -4.60 -18.17
N GLY A 133 18.51 -4.76 -17.18
CA GLY A 133 18.87 -5.28 -15.86
C GLY A 133 19.65 -4.30 -14.97
N LYS A 134 19.91 -3.06 -15.39
CA LYS A 134 20.70 -2.09 -14.63
C LYS A 134 19.91 -0.86 -14.19
N ASP A 135 20.24 -0.32 -13.03
CA ASP A 135 19.71 0.96 -12.57
C ASP A 135 20.30 2.13 -13.37
N ASP A 136 19.44 3.06 -13.81
CA ASP A 136 19.82 4.19 -14.66
C ASP A 136 20.77 5.20 -14.01
N VAL A 137 20.89 5.19 -12.68
CA VAL A 137 21.69 6.16 -11.91
C VAL A 137 22.99 5.52 -11.41
N THR A 138 22.92 4.31 -10.86
CA THR A 138 24.10 3.65 -10.24
C THR A 138 24.75 2.61 -11.15
N GLY A 139 24.04 2.09 -12.15
CA GLY A 139 24.49 0.96 -12.96
C GLY A 139 24.48 -0.38 -12.21
N GLU A 140 23.94 -0.43 -10.99
CA GLU A 140 23.79 -1.64 -10.19
C GLU A 140 22.66 -2.54 -10.71
N ASP A 141 22.67 -3.81 -10.32
CA ASP A 141 21.68 -4.79 -10.76
C ASP A 141 20.27 -4.50 -10.22
N LEU A 142 19.29 -4.65 -11.10
CA LEU A 142 17.88 -4.65 -10.76
C LEU A 142 17.43 -6.05 -10.38
N ILE A 143 16.56 -6.14 -9.37
CA ILE A 143 16.00 -7.41 -8.92
C ILE A 143 14.48 -7.47 -9.11
N ILE A 144 13.95 -8.68 -9.15
CA ILE A 144 12.53 -8.94 -8.92
C ILE A 144 12.36 -9.15 -7.41
N ARG A 145 11.43 -8.43 -6.78
CA ARG A 145 11.15 -8.66 -5.37
C ARG A 145 10.45 -10.00 -5.19
N ALA A 146 10.66 -10.63 -4.03
CA ALA A 146 9.99 -11.89 -3.72
C ALA A 146 8.46 -11.80 -3.83
N ASP A 147 7.87 -10.64 -3.51
CA ASP A 147 6.42 -10.39 -3.54
C ASP A 147 5.86 -10.02 -4.93
N ASP A 148 6.72 -9.86 -5.94
CA ASP A 148 6.36 -9.58 -7.34
C ASP A 148 6.40 -10.86 -8.21
N LYS A 149 6.76 -12.02 -7.65
CA LYS A 149 6.74 -13.32 -8.37
C LYS A 149 5.31 -13.73 -8.75
N PRO A 150 5.07 -14.33 -9.94
CA PRO A 150 3.73 -14.64 -10.42
C PRO A 150 2.86 -15.43 -9.43
N GLU A 151 3.41 -16.48 -8.83
CA GLU A 151 2.73 -17.31 -7.83
C GLU A 151 2.29 -16.49 -6.61
N THR A 152 3.17 -15.60 -6.13
CA THR A 152 2.89 -14.73 -4.99
C THR A 152 1.87 -13.65 -5.35
N VAL A 153 1.90 -13.14 -6.58
CA VAL A 153 0.91 -12.16 -7.07
C VAL A 153 -0.48 -12.80 -7.13
N LEU A 154 -0.58 -14.02 -7.64
CA LEU A 154 -1.85 -14.76 -7.69
C LEU A 154 -2.42 -15.01 -6.29
N ASP A 155 -1.59 -15.42 -5.34
CA ASP A 155 -2.05 -15.63 -3.96
C ASP A 155 -2.48 -14.33 -3.29
N ARG A 156 -1.79 -13.22 -3.57
CA ARG A 156 -2.20 -11.88 -3.11
C ARG A 156 -3.52 -11.43 -3.72
N LEU A 157 -3.77 -11.74 -5.00
CA LEU A 157 -5.05 -11.46 -5.65
C LEU A 157 -6.19 -12.27 -5.02
N LYS A 158 -5.97 -13.56 -4.74
CA LYS A 158 -6.95 -14.38 -4.00
C LYS A 158 -7.30 -13.75 -2.66
N VAL A 159 -6.30 -13.35 -1.86
CA VAL A 159 -6.52 -12.70 -0.56
C VAL A 159 -7.23 -11.35 -0.72
N TYR A 160 -6.87 -10.57 -1.75
CA TYR A 160 -7.54 -9.31 -2.04
C TYR A 160 -9.04 -9.53 -2.30
N HIS A 161 -9.41 -10.47 -3.17
CA HIS A 161 -10.81 -10.73 -3.51
C HIS A 161 -11.64 -11.22 -2.33
N THR A 162 -11.04 -11.98 -1.41
CA THR A 162 -11.75 -12.51 -0.24
C THR A 162 -11.85 -11.51 0.91
N THR A 163 -10.82 -10.69 1.10
CA THR A 163 -10.66 -9.90 2.33
C THR A 163 -10.81 -8.41 2.10
N THR A 164 -10.29 -7.89 1.00
CA THR A 164 -10.20 -6.45 0.72
C THR A 164 -11.30 -5.97 -0.23
N LYS A 165 -11.69 -6.76 -1.23
CA LYS A 165 -12.79 -6.41 -2.15
C LYS A 165 -14.12 -6.09 -1.45
N PRO A 166 -14.51 -6.73 -0.33
CA PRO A 166 -15.69 -6.30 0.42
C PRO A 166 -15.67 -4.84 0.90
N LEU A 167 -14.49 -4.19 0.97
CA LEU A 167 -14.39 -2.77 1.27
C LEU A 167 -14.96 -1.87 0.17
N VAL A 168 -15.08 -2.36 -1.07
CA VAL A 168 -15.75 -1.64 -2.16
C VAL A 168 -17.19 -1.37 -1.77
N ASP A 169 -17.93 -2.41 -1.39
CA ASP A 169 -19.33 -2.29 -0.99
C ASP A 169 -19.47 -1.48 0.30
N TYR A 170 -18.56 -1.67 1.27
CA TYR A 170 -18.51 -0.89 2.50
C TYR A 170 -18.41 0.62 2.22
N TYR A 171 -17.43 1.05 1.43
CA TYR A 171 -17.22 2.47 1.17
C TYR A 171 -18.22 3.07 0.19
N GLN A 172 -18.80 2.28 -0.71
CA GLN A 172 -19.96 2.72 -1.49
C GLN A 172 -21.18 2.96 -0.59
N ALA A 173 -21.39 2.14 0.44
CA ALA A 173 -22.46 2.36 1.41
C ALA A 173 -22.21 3.61 2.26
N GLU A 174 -20.98 3.82 2.75
CA GLU A 174 -20.60 5.05 3.46
C GLU A 174 -20.78 6.31 2.59
N ALA A 175 -20.48 6.22 1.29
CA ALA A 175 -20.70 7.32 0.37
C ALA A 175 -22.20 7.62 0.14
N LYS A 176 -23.03 6.57 0.01
CA LYS A 176 -24.50 6.73 -0.06
C LYS A 176 -25.08 7.34 1.22
N ALA A 177 -24.46 7.08 2.37
CA ALA A 177 -24.81 7.69 3.64
C ALA A 177 -24.31 9.13 3.81
N GLY A 178 -23.49 9.64 2.87
CA GLY A 178 -22.92 10.99 2.93
C GLY A 178 -21.68 11.13 3.80
N ASN A 179 -21.05 10.04 4.22
CA ASN A 179 -19.88 10.07 5.11
C ASN A 179 -18.55 10.26 4.37
N THR A 180 -18.51 9.99 3.06
CA THR A 180 -17.33 10.09 2.20
C THR A 180 -17.74 10.28 0.74
N GLN A 181 -16.80 10.62 -0.14
CA GLN A 181 -17.00 10.57 -1.59
C GLN A 181 -16.27 9.37 -2.19
N TYR A 182 -16.97 8.61 -3.04
CA TYR A 182 -16.43 7.40 -3.65
C TYR A 182 -16.24 7.58 -5.16
N PHE A 183 -15.05 7.26 -5.67
CA PHE A 183 -14.73 7.31 -7.08
C PHE A 183 -14.07 6.01 -7.53
N ARG A 184 -14.63 5.41 -8.59
CA ARG A 184 -14.02 4.30 -9.33
C ARG A 184 -13.27 4.86 -10.53
N LEU A 185 -11.99 4.52 -10.63
CA LEU A 185 -11.02 5.01 -11.62
C LEU A 185 -10.51 3.86 -12.50
#